data_AF-A0A8J7T099-F1
#
_entry.id   AF-A0A8J7T099-F1
#
_cell.length_a   1.000
_cell.length_b   1.000
_cell.length_c   1.000
_cell.angle_alpha   90.00
_cell.angle_beta   90.00
_cell.angle_gamma   90.00
#
_symmetry.space_group_name_H-M   'P 1'
#
loop_
_entity.id
_entity.type
_entity.pdbx_description
1 polymer ?
#
loop_
_entity_poly.entity_id
_entity_poly.type
_entity_poly.pdbx_seq_one_letter_code
_entity_poly.pdbx_strand_id
1 'polypeptide(L)'
;MSTPADPQAARRRGRGATLNPDGRFEAHARVAEDDGWPREDDLPPLRTELAFERPRKIITRNQSPDIFFDRSINPYRGCEHGCIYCYARPTHAFLGLSPGLDFETRLTAKPEAPQALARELAAKAYRVAPVALGTNTDPYQPVERDQKLTRRLLELLAEHRHPVTIATKGSLIERDIDILAPMAATGLVQVGVGVTTLDRAVARKMEPRVPAPERRLQVIRALAGAGIPVRVMVSPVVPALTD
;
A
#
# COMPACT_ATOMS: atom_id res chain seq x y z
N MET A 1 -15.93 -2.38 35.55
CA MET A 1 -16.98 -2.23 34.52
C MET A 1 -16.49 -2.97 33.28
N SER A 2 -17.17 -4.05 32.88
CA SER A 2 -16.79 -4.80 31.68
C SER A 2 -17.00 -3.89 30.47
N THR A 3 -15.97 -3.67 29.66
CA THR A 3 -16.14 -3.04 28.35
C THR A 3 -17.18 -3.85 27.57
N PRO A 4 -18.26 -3.23 27.05
CA PRO A 4 -19.20 -3.97 26.21
C PRO A 4 -18.42 -4.58 25.05
N ALA A 5 -18.66 -5.87 24.81
CA ALA A 5 -17.99 -6.60 23.73
C ALA A 5 -18.37 -5.94 22.41
N ASP A 6 -17.36 -5.50 21.64
CA ASP A 6 -17.60 -4.91 20.32
C ASP A 6 -18.27 -5.96 19.43
N PRO A 7 -19.54 -5.75 19.02
CA PRO A 7 -20.31 -6.76 18.27
C PRO A 7 -19.69 -7.04 16.89
N GLN A 8 -18.72 -6.24 16.45
CA GLN A 8 -18.02 -6.43 15.18
C GLN A 8 -16.65 -7.11 15.32
N ALA A 9 -16.18 -7.42 16.54
CA ALA A 9 -14.83 -7.95 16.76
C ALA A 9 -14.54 -9.22 15.95
N ALA A 10 -15.50 -10.15 15.88
CA ALA A 10 -15.35 -11.40 15.11
C ALA A 10 -15.13 -11.16 13.60
N ARG A 11 -15.68 -10.06 13.05
CA ARG A 11 -15.57 -9.72 11.62
C ARG A 11 -14.19 -9.22 11.22
N ARG A 12 -13.36 -8.83 12.20
CA ARG A 12 -12.04 -8.20 12.00
C ARG A 12 -10.89 -9.21 11.94
N ARG A 13 -11.16 -10.51 11.98
CA ARG A 13 -10.11 -11.54 11.92
C ARG A 13 -9.24 -11.36 10.67
N GLY A 14 -7.93 -11.24 10.87
CA GLY A 14 -6.94 -11.03 9.80
C GLY A 14 -6.76 -9.56 9.36
N ARG A 15 -7.41 -8.62 10.05
CA ARG A 15 -7.20 -7.18 9.91
C ARG A 15 -6.12 -6.70 10.87
N GLY A 16 -5.38 -5.66 10.48
CA GLY A 16 -4.32 -5.10 11.32
C GLY A 16 -4.84 -4.07 12.31
N ALA A 17 -5.76 -3.21 11.85
CA ALA A 17 -6.48 -2.33 12.76
C ALA A 17 -7.50 -3.11 13.60
N THR A 18 -7.41 -2.97 14.91
CA THR A 18 -8.40 -3.51 15.85
C THR A 18 -9.54 -2.53 16.13
N LEU A 19 -9.38 -1.26 15.76
CA LEU A 19 -10.32 -0.16 15.98
C LEU A 19 -10.71 0.51 14.65
N ASN A 20 -11.87 1.16 14.62
CA ASN A 20 -12.34 1.98 13.50
C ASN A 20 -12.79 3.37 13.99
N PRO A 21 -11.87 4.22 14.48
CA PRO A 21 -12.24 5.54 14.97
C PRO A 21 -12.79 6.41 13.84
N ASP A 22 -13.72 7.31 14.13
CA ASP A 22 -14.19 8.28 13.15
C ASP A 22 -13.05 9.19 12.66
N GLY A 23 -13.23 9.77 11.48
CA GLY A 23 -12.25 10.64 10.86
C GLY A 23 -12.02 11.91 11.70
N ARG A 24 -10.77 12.39 11.73
CA ARG A 24 -10.37 13.62 12.44
C ARG A 24 -11.22 14.85 12.11
N PHE A 25 -11.81 14.89 10.91
CA PHE A 25 -12.55 16.03 10.38
C PHE A 25 -14.08 15.83 10.41
N GLU A 26 -14.55 14.73 11.02
CA GLU A 26 -15.97 14.43 11.11
C GLU A 26 -16.65 15.22 12.23
N ALA A 27 -17.85 15.73 11.97
CA ALA A 27 -18.64 16.47 12.96
C ALA A 27 -19.34 15.55 13.98
N HIS A 28 -19.51 14.28 13.63
CA HIS A 28 -20.23 13.30 14.42
C HIS A 28 -19.42 12.01 14.55
N ALA A 29 -19.48 11.39 15.72
CA ALA A 29 -18.94 10.06 15.95
C ALA A 29 -20.04 9.01 15.88
N ARG A 30 -19.69 7.79 15.43
CA ARG A 30 -20.61 6.65 15.36
C ARG A 30 -20.11 5.54 16.27
N VAL A 31 -20.98 5.07 17.15
CA VAL A 31 -20.71 3.93 18.02
C VAL A 31 -21.64 2.80 17.62
N ALA A 32 -21.06 1.61 17.40
CA ALA A 32 -21.85 0.40 17.21
C ALA A 32 -22.22 -0.14 18.59
N GLU A 33 -23.51 -0.23 18.86
CA GLU A 33 -24.06 -0.80 20.09
C GLU A 33 -24.93 -2.02 19.75
N ASP A 34 -25.01 -2.96 20.68
CA ASP A 34 -25.94 -4.08 20.60
C ASP A 34 -27.35 -3.56 20.91
N ASP A 35 -28.30 -3.81 20.01
CA ASP A 35 -29.71 -3.42 20.19
C ASP A 35 -30.49 -4.39 21.10
N GLY A 36 -29.84 -5.48 21.54
CA GLY A 36 -30.42 -6.50 22.41
C GLY A 36 -31.35 -7.48 21.69
N TRP A 37 -31.46 -7.38 20.37
CA TRP A 37 -32.30 -8.28 19.58
C TRP A 37 -31.51 -9.54 19.23
N PRO A 38 -32.12 -10.73 19.35
CA PRO A 38 -31.45 -11.96 18.96
C PRO A 38 -31.14 -11.93 17.47
N ARG A 39 -29.87 -12.14 17.11
CA ARG A 39 -29.46 -12.33 15.72
C ARG A 39 -29.68 -13.78 15.31
N GLU A 40 -30.36 -13.97 14.18
CA GLU A 40 -30.55 -15.30 13.58
C GLU A 40 -29.25 -15.82 12.95
N ASP A 41 -28.39 -14.92 12.43
CA ASP A 41 -27.15 -15.26 11.73
C ASP A 41 -25.94 -14.45 12.23
N ASP A 42 -24.75 -15.06 12.13
CA ASP A 42 -23.47 -14.38 12.31
C ASP A 42 -23.24 -13.34 11.21
N LEU A 43 -22.69 -12.17 11.58
CA LEU A 43 -22.34 -11.15 10.60
C LEU A 43 -21.24 -11.64 9.65
N PRO A 44 -21.33 -11.34 8.33
CA PRO A 44 -20.34 -11.80 7.37
C PRO A 44 -18.97 -11.18 7.64
N PRO A 45 -17.86 -11.88 7.30
CA PRO A 45 -16.51 -11.34 7.42
C PRO A 45 -16.36 -9.99 6.72
N LEU A 46 -15.59 -9.08 7.31
CA LEU A 46 -15.36 -7.76 6.72
C LEU A 46 -14.55 -7.90 5.42
N ARG A 47 -15.20 -7.68 4.28
CA ARG A 47 -14.57 -7.74 2.95
C ARG A 47 -13.92 -6.40 2.60
N THR A 48 -12.96 -6.43 1.68
CA THR A 48 -12.39 -5.22 1.11
C THR A 48 -13.26 -4.76 -0.05
N GLU A 49 -13.68 -3.50 -0.01
CA GLU A 49 -14.41 -2.79 -1.06
C GLU A 49 -13.42 -1.95 -1.89
N LEU A 50 -13.65 -1.90 -3.20
CA LEU A 50 -12.86 -1.11 -4.12
C LEU A 50 -13.73 -0.08 -4.83
N ALA A 51 -13.45 1.19 -4.60
CA ALA A 51 -13.99 2.30 -5.38
C ALA A 51 -13.02 2.71 -6.50
N PHE A 52 -13.52 3.47 -7.47
CA PHE A 52 -12.72 4.01 -8.56
C PHE A 52 -12.71 5.54 -8.55
N GLU A 53 -11.52 6.11 -8.72
CA GLU A 53 -11.30 7.54 -8.89
C GLU A 53 -10.69 7.81 -10.27
N ARG A 54 -11.09 8.93 -10.87
CA ARG A 54 -10.50 9.47 -12.10
C ARG A 54 -9.50 10.59 -11.77
N PRO A 55 -8.19 10.30 -11.69
CA PRO A 55 -7.20 11.33 -11.36
C PRO A 55 -7.01 12.31 -12.52
N ARG A 56 -7.03 13.63 -12.21
CA ARG A 56 -6.54 14.66 -13.15
C ARG A 56 -5.02 14.66 -13.28
N LYS A 57 -4.34 14.36 -12.17
CA LYS A 57 -2.89 14.18 -12.04
C LYS A 57 -2.63 12.95 -11.17
N ILE A 58 -1.53 12.26 -11.44
CA ILE A 58 -1.06 11.11 -10.66
C ILE A 58 0.28 11.37 -9.99
N ILE A 59 1.11 12.29 -10.52
CA ILE A 59 2.37 12.68 -9.88
C ILE A 59 2.07 13.63 -8.72
N THR A 60 2.36 13.18 -7.50
CA THR A 60 2.32 14.02 -6.30
C THR A 60 3.73 14.51 -5.98
N ARG A 61 3.87 15.80 -5.64
CA ARG A 61 5.14 16.43 -5.32
C ARG A 61 5.25 16.79 -3.84
N ASN A 62 6.47 16.81 -3.33
CA ASN A 62 6.77 17.26 -1.97
C ASN A 62 8.07 18.10 -1.97
N GLN A 63 8.30 18.84 -0.88
CA GLN A 63 9.51 19.65 -0.65
C GLN A 63 10.14 19.28 0.71
N SER A 64 9.92 18.06 1.20
CA SER A 64 10.43 17.67 2.51
C SER A 64 11.95 17.50 2.45
N PRO A 65 12.70 18.09 3.38
CA PRO A 65 14.15 17.92 3.46
C PRO A 65 14.54 16.52 3.95
N ASP A 66 13.60 15.75 4.49
CA ASP A 66 13.84 14.47 5.18
C ASP A 66 13.77 13.25 4.23
N ILE A 67 13.29 13.45 3.00
CA ILE A 67 13.16 12.38 2.00
C ILE A 67 13.90 12.71 0.71
N PHE A 68 14.49 11.68 0.11
CA PHE A 68 15.41 11.80 -1.03
C PHE A 68 14.70 11.97 -2.39
N PHE A 69 13.37 12.07 -2.43
CA PHE A 69 12.58 12.18 -3.65
C PHE A 69 11.58 13.34 -3.56
N ASP A 70 11.39 14.06 -4.66
CA ASP A 70 10.46 15.19 -4.76
C ASP A 70 9.11 14.80 -5.38
N ARG A 71 9.00 13.59 -5.95
CA ARG A 71 7.82 13.14 -6.70
C ARG A 71 7.51 11.67 -6.48
N SER A 72 6.22 11.36 -6.40
CA SER A 72 5.74 9.99 -6.20
C SER A 72 4.45 9.69 -6.95
N ILE A 73 4.21 8.41 -7.16
CA ILE A 73 3.00 7.86 -7.77
C ILE A 73 2.41 6.83 -6.81
N ASN A 74 1.10 6.92 -6.61
CA ASN A 74 0.33 5.95 -5.83
C ASN A 74 -0.93 5.59 -6.64
N PRO A 75 -0.99 4.38 -7.25
CA PRO A 75 -2.13 3.93 -8.05
C PRO A 75 -3.38 3.66 -7.22
N TYR A 76 -3.22 3.50 -5.90
CA TYR A 76 -4.28 3.22 -4.96
C TYR A 76 -4.31 4.26 -3.82
N ARG A 77 -5.46 4.39 -3.17
CA ARG A 77 -5.61 4.92 -1.81
C ARG A 77 -6.02 3.77 -0.89
N GLY A 78 -5.35 3.68 0.26
CA GLY A 78 -5.50 2.57 1.21
C GLY A 78 -4.63 1.38 0.84
N CYS A 79 -4.45 0.47 1.79
CA CYS A 79 -3.58 -0.69 1.59
C CYS A 79 -4.12 -1.95 2.27
N GLU A 80 -4.41 -2.97 1.46
CA GLU A 80 -4.92 -4.26 1.93
C GLU A 80 -3.95 -5.05 2.80
N HIS A 81 -2.66 -4.72 2.78
CA HIS A 81 -1.65 -5.33 3.65
C HIS A 81 -1.95 -5.12 5.14
N GLY A 82 -2.66 -4.04 5.49
CA GLY A 82 -3.15 -3.81 6.84
C GLY A 82 -2.04 -3.64 7.89
N CYS A 83 -0.86 -3.11 7.54
CA CYS A 83 0.17 -2.87 8.55
C CYS A 83 -0.35 -1.90 9.61
N ILE A 84 -0.40 -2.28 10.89
CA ILE A 84 -0.96 -1.43 11.96
C ILE A 84 -0.16 -0.15 12.17
N TYR A 85 1.16 -0.23 11.97
CA TYR A 85 2.11 0.87 12.10
C TYR A 85 2.16 1.80 10.87
N CYS A 86 1.31 1.59 9.86
CA CYS A 86 1.43 2.30 8.59
C CYS A 86 1.19 3.81 8.75
N TYR A 87 2.23 4.60 8.44
CA TYR A 87 2.19 6.06 8.53
C TYR A 87 1.16 6.70 7.58
N ALA A 88 0.70 5.98 6.55
CA ALA A 88 -0.26 6.46 5.57
C ALA A 88 -1.72 6.38 6.05
N ARG A 89 -2.00 5.67 7.15
CA ARG A 89 -3.36 5.53 7.72
C ARG A 89 -4.09 6.86 7.92
N PRO A 90 -3.46 7.93 8.46
CA PRO A 90 -4.10 9.23 8.61
C PRO A 90 -4.60 9.85 7.30
N THR A 91 -4.09 9.44 6.14
CA THR A 91 -4.53 9.99 4.85
C THR A 91 -5.98 9.66 4.51
N HIS A 92 -6.53 8.59 5.07
CA HIS A 92 -7.94 8.22 4.90
C HIS A 92 -8.91 9.20 5.56
N ALA A 93 -8.48 9.89 6.62
CA ALA A 93 -9.32 10.89 7.27
C ALA A 93 -9.69 12.05 6.32
N PHE A 94 -8.84 12.38 5.33
CA PHE A 94 -9.16 13.38 4.31
C PHE A 94 -10.20 12.92 3.29
N LEU A 95 -10.58 11.64 3.30
CA LEU A 95 -11.62 11.05 2.46
C LEU A 95 -12.94 10.86 3.23
N GLY A 96 -13.03 11.35 4.48
CA GLY A 96 -14.13 11.03 5.39
C GLY A 96 -14.18 9.55 5.79
N LEU A 97 -13.03 8.87 5.75
CA LEU A 97 -12.87 7.46 6.09
C LEU A 97 -12.03 7.31 7.36
N SER A 98 -12.27 6.23 8.11
CA SER A 98 -11.47 5.93 9.29
C SER A 98 -10.01 5.64 8.92
N PRO A 99 -9.02 6.15 9.68
CA PRO A 99 -7.64 5.70 9.58
C PRO A 99 -7.42 4.27 10.12
N GLY A 100 -8.43 3.69 10.76
CA GLY A 100 -8.44 2.33 11.30
C GLY A 100 -8.74 1.28 10.23
N LEU A 101 -9.90 0.61 10.33
CA LEU A 101 -10.25 -0.47 9.42
C LEU A 101 -10.49 0.01 7.99
N ASP A 102 -11.12 1.18 7.80
CA ASP A 102 -11.42 1.67 6.45
C ASP A 102 -10.16 1.84 5.58
N PHE A 103 -9.00 2.12 6.17
CA PHE A 103 -7.72 2.16 5.44
C PHE A 103 -7.37 0.86 4.70
N GLU A 104 -7.74 -0.29 5.28
CA GLU A 104 -7.41 -1.62 4.76
C GLU A 104 -8.62 -2.37 4.19
N THR A 105 -9.82 -1.81 4.33
CA THR A 105 -11.07 -2.39 3.83
C THR A 105 -11.80 -1.52 2.80
N ARG A 106 -11.56 -0.20 2.75
CA ARG A 106 -12.18 0.71 1.77
C ARG A 106 -11.09 1.34 0.93
N LEU A 107 -10.81 0.71 -0.20
CA LEU A 107 -9.77 1.14 -1.12
C LEU A 107 -10.33 2.00 -2.25
N THR A 108 -9.45 2.78 -2.87
CA THR A 108 -9.74 3.47 -4.13
C THR A 108 -8.65 3.17 -5.13
N ALA A 109 -8.99 2.55 -6.26
CA ALA A 109 -8.11 2.42 -7.42
C ALA A 109 -8.23 3.65 -8.32
N LYS A 110 -7.17 3.92 -9.08
CA LYS A 110 -7.13 4.98 -10.09
C LYS A 110 -6.94 4.38 -11.49
N PRO A 111 -8.01 3.84 -12.13
CA PRO A 111 -7.88 3.12 -13.41
C PRO A 111 -7.24 3.93 -14.54
N GLU A 112 -7.43 5.25 -14.50
CA GLU A 112 -6.92 6.21 -15.48
C GLU A 112 -5.51 6.75 -15.13
N ALA A 113 -4.84 6.19 -14.12
CA ALA A 113 -3.50 6.60 -13.70
C ALA A 113 -2.46 6.55 -14.83
N PRO A 114 -2.39 5.50 -15.69
CA PRO A 114 -1.48 5.50 -16.84
C PRO A 114 -1.74 6.65 -17.82
N GLN A 115 -3.01 6.96 -18.13
CA GLN A 115 -3.38 8.05 -19.02
C GLN A 115 -3.06 9.42 -18.42
N ALA A 116 -3.28 9.59 -17.11
CA ALA A 116 -2.85 10.78 -16.39
C ALA A 116 -1.31 10.93 -16.43
N LEU A 117 -0.56 9.85 -16.19
CA LEU A 117 0.90 9.85 -16.24
C LEU A 117 1.41 10.25 -17.63
N ALA A 118 0.88 9.65 -18.69
CA ALA A 118 1.29 9.95 -20.06
C ALA A 118 1.13 11.44 -20.40
N ARG A 119 0.00 12.04 -20.01
CA ARG A 119 -0.24 13.48 -20.17
C ARG A 119 0.74 14.34 -19.38
N GLU A 120 1.08 13.93 -18.15
CA GLU A 120 2.03 14.66 -17.31
C GLU A 120 3.47 14.57 -17.83
N LEU A 121 3.90 13.40 -18.32
CA LEU A 121 5.24 13.21 -18.92
C LEU A 121 5.40 13.99 -20.24
N ALA A 122 4.34 14.14 -21.02
CA ALA A 122 4.34 14.87 -22.29
C ALA A 122 4.34 16.40 -22.12
N ALA A 123 4.15 16.93 -20.91
CA ALA A 123 4.10 18.37 -20.69
C ALA A 123 5.47 19.02 -20.95
N LYS A 124 5.52 20.13 -21.70
CA LYS A 124 6.76 20.87 -22.02
C LYS A 124 7.58 21.29 -20.79
N ALA A 125 6.89 21.55 -19.69
CA ALA A 125 7.48 21.94 -18.42
C ALA A 125 7.99 20.74 -17.58
N TYR A 126 7.68 19.50 -17.98
CA TYR A 126 8.14 18.33 -17.27
C TYR A 126 9.66 18.23 -17.35
N ARG A 127 10.27 17.87 -16.21
CA ARG A 127 11.71 17.64 -16.08
C ARG A 127 11.86 16.26 -15.47
N VAL A 128 12.52 15.36 -16.19
CA VAL A 128 12.72 13.98 -15.76
C VAL A 128 13.53 13.96 -14.47
N ALA A 129 13.04 13.20 -13.50
CA ALA A 129 13.76 12.83 -12.28
C ALA A 129 13.15 11.53 -11.74
N PRO A 130 13.87 10.72 -10.94
CA PRO A 130 13.34 9.49 -10.39
C PRO A 130 11.99 9.69 -9.69
N VAL A 131 11.01 8.85 -10.02
CA VAL A 131 9.70 8.84 -9.37
C VAL A 131 9.62 7.71 -8.34
N ALA A 132 9.16 8.02 -7.13
CA ALA A 132 8.94 7.02 -6.10
C ALA A 132 7.53 6.39 -6.24
N LEU A 133 7.48 5.10 -6.53
CA LEU A 133 6.26 4.31 -6.61
C LEU A 133 6.07 3.54 -5.30
N GLY A 134 4.87 3.65 -4.73
CA GLY A 134 4.55 2.91 -3.51
C GLY A 134 4.89 3.63 -2.22
N THR A 135 4.75 4.96 -2.20
CA THR A 135 5.08 5.76 -1.02
C THR A 135 3.95 5.69 0.01
N ASN A 136 2.71 5.99 -0.38
CA ASN A 136 1.57 6.05 0.54
C ASN A 136 0.75 4.74 0.56
N THR A 137 0.86 3.92 -0.49
CA THR A 137 0.20 2.62 -0.59
C THR A 137 1.15 1.60 -1.17
N ASP A 138 0.93 0.31 -0.93
CA ASP A 138 1.75 -0.70 -1.58
C ASP A 138 1.26 -0.90 -3.03
N PRO A 139 2.14 -0.77 -4.04
CA PRO A 139 1.76 -0.90 -5.43
C PRO A 139 1.47 -2.37 -5.83
N TYR A 140 1.87 -3.34 -5.00
CA TYR A 140 1.71 -4.78 -5.21
C TYR A 140 0.85 -5.44 -4.11
N GLN A 141 -0.04 -4.67 -3.49
CA GLN A 141 -1.08 -5.20 -2.60
C GLN A 141 -2.06 -6.14 -3.34
N PRO A 142 -2.82 -7.01 -2.65
CA PRO A 142 -3.64 -8.04 -3.29
C PRO A 142 -4.52 -7.58 -4.46
N VAL A 143 -5.21 -6.44 -4.37
CA VAL A 143 -6.05 -5.89 -5.45
C VAL A 143 -5.28 -5.62 -6.77
N GLU A 144 -3.96 -5.46 -6.74
CA GLU A 144 -3.12 -5.31 -7.94
C GLU A 144 -3.11 -6.57 -8.81
N ARG A 145 -3.49 -7.73 -8.28
CA ARG A 145 -3.64 -8.97 -9.07
C ARG A 145 -4.61 -8.76 -10.24
N ASP A 146 -5.73 -8.09 -9.96
CA ASP A 146 -6.82 -7.91 -10.91
C ASP A 146 -6.69 -6.58 -11.66
N GLN A 147 -6.29 -5.51 -10.96
CA GLN A 147 -6.28 -4.15 -11.50
C GLN A 147 -5.09 -3.86 -12.45
N LYS A 148 -3.95 -4.51 -12.22
CA LYS A 148 -2.72 -4.38 -13.01
C LYS A 148 -2.32 -2.92 -13.27
N LEU A 149 -2.56 -2.03 -12.31
CA LEU A 149 -2.28 -0.60 -12.48
C LEU A 149 -0.79 -0.33 -12.37
N THR A 150 -0.14 -0.98 -11.42
CA THR A 150 1.32 -0.88 -11.26
C THR A 150 2.01 -1.36 -12.51
N ARG A 151 1.60 -2.51 -13.07
CA ARG A 151 2.18 -3.02 -14.31
C ARG A 151 2.06 -2.01 -15.46
N ARG A 152 0.86 -1.49 -15.72
CA ARG A 152 0.64 -0.50 -16.79
C ARG A 152 1.43 0.80 -16.59
N LEU A 153 1.62 1.23 -15.34
CA LEU A 153 2.48 2.38 -15.03
C LEU A 153 3.95 2.06 -15.34
N LEU A 154 4.42 0.86 -15.01
CA LEU A 154 5.80 0.43 -15.31
C LEU A 154 6.05 0.29 -16.81
N GLU A 155 5.10 -0.26 -17.57
CA GLU A 155 5.17 -0.33 -19.04
C GLU A 155 5.34 1.06 -19.65
N LEU A 156 4.54 2.03 -19.20
CA LEU A 156 4.62 3.41 -19.66
C LEU A 156 5.96 4.08 -19.27
N LEU A 157 6.43 3.86 -18.04
CA LEU A 157 7.72 4.39 -17.58
C LEU A 157 8.89 3.77 -18.37
N ALA A 158 8.82 2.47 -18.67
CA ALA A 158 9.81 1.78 -19.49
C ALA A 158 9.86 2.33 -20.92
N GLU A 159 8.71 2.54 -21.56
CA GLU A 159 8.59 3.16 -22.88
C GLU A 159 9.25 4.54 -22.93
N HIS A 160 9.06 5.33 -21.87
CA HIS A 160 9.63 6.68 -21.76
C HIS A 160 11.07 6.71 -21.22
N ARG A 161 11.68 5.54 -20.97
CA ARG A 161 12.99 5.41 -20.30
C ARG A 161 13.06 6.25 -19.01
N HIS A 162 11.96 6.31 -18.28
CA HIS A 162 11.81 7.17 -17.12
C HIS A 162 12.25 6.43 -15.84
N PRO A 163 13.15 7.01 -15.03
CA PRO A 163 13.65 6.36 -13.82
C PRO A 163 12.55 6.23 -12.74
N VAL A 164 12.53 5.09 -12.05
CA VAL A 164 11.56 4.78 -10.99
C VAL A 164 12.23 4.07 -9.82
N THR A 165 11.84 4.43 -8.60
CA THR A 165 12.17 3.66 -7.39
C THR A 165 10.88 3.06 -6.86
N ILE A 166 10.91 1.81 -6.42
CA ILE A 166 9.70 1.09 -5.98
C ILE A 166 9.86 0.69 -4.53
N ALA A 167 8.88 0.96 -3.68
CA ALA A 167 8.81 0.41 -2.33
C ALA A 167 7.63 -0.57 -2.23
N THR A 168 7.88 -1.80 -1.78
CA THR A 168 6.83 -2.81 -1.61
C THR A 168 7.16 -3.83 -0.53
N LYS A 169 6.14 -4.49 0.00
CA LYS A 169 6.22 -5.75 0.75
C LYS A 169 5.53 -6.92 0.02
N GLY A 170 4.89 -6.65 -1.12
CA GLY A 170 4.09 -7.61 -1.88
C GLY A 170 4.92 -8.49 -2.81
N SER A 171 4.55 -9.77 -2.93
CA SER A 171 5.22 -10.72 -3.83
C SER A 171 4.76 -10.62 -5.28
N LEU A 172 3.70 -9.86 -5.59
CA LEU A 172 3.24 -9.68 -6.97
C LEU A 172 4.27 -8.98 -7.86
N ILE A 173 5.28 -8.32 -7.28
CA ILE A 173 6.38 -7.71 -8.02
C ILE A 173 7.16 -8.69 -8.90
N GLU A 174 7.21 -9.98 -8.54
CA GLU A 174 7.86 -11.01 -9.36
C GLU A 174 7.21 -11.17 -10.74
N ARG A 175 5.92 -10.85 -10.87
CA ARG A 175 5.19 -10.86 -12.15
C ARG A 175 5.80 -9.89 -13.15
N ASP A 176 6.31 -8.76 -12.68
CA ASP A 176 6.74 -7.65 -13.52
C ASP A 176 8.27 -7.63 -13.71
N ILE A 177 8.96 -8.72 -13.36
CA ILE A 177 10.41 -8.91 -13.64
C ILE A 177 10.71 -8.74 -15.13
N ASP A 178 9.80 -9.14 -16.01
CA ASP A 178 9.93 -8.98 -17.46
C ASP A 178 10.06 -7.51 -17.91
N ILE A 179 9.51 -6.57 -17.13
CA ILE A 179 9.63 -5.13 -17.35
C ILE A 179 10.81 -4.56 -16.56
N LEU A 180 10.95 -4.99 -15.30
CA LEU A 180 11.92 -4.43 -14.36
C LEU A 180 13.36 -4.80 -14.71
N ALA A 181 13.65 -6.02 -15.17
CA ALA A 181 15.01 -6.44 -15.49
C ALA A 181 15.61 -5.64 -16.69
N PRO A 182 14.91 -5.42 -17.80
CA PRO A 182 15.38 -4.51 -18.86
C PRO A 182 15.60 -3.06 -18.38
N MET A 183 14.71 -2.53 -17.53
CA MET A 183 14.90 -1.21 -16.92
C MET A 183 16.15 -1.18 -16.04
N ALA A 184 16.38 -2.24 -15.26
CA ALA A 184 17.54 -2.35 -14.38
C ALA A 184 18.85 -2.40 -15.15
N ALA A 185 18.89 -3.12 -16.27
CA ALA A 185 20.05 -3.20 -17.16
C ALA A 185 20.48 -1.83 -17.72
N THR A 186 19.59 -0.84 -17.71
CA THR A 186 19.87 0.55 -18.12
C THR A 186 19.90 1.55 -16.96
N GLY A 187 19.90 1.06 -15.71
CA GLY A 187 19.98 1.90 -14.51
C GLY A 187 18.70 2.68 -14.20
N LEU A 188 17.55 2.28 -14.75
CA LEU A 188 16.28 3.03 -14.62
C LEU A 188 15.39 2.57 -13.46
N VAL A 189 15.72 1.47 -12.78
CA VAL A 189 14.92 1.01 -11.64
C VAL A 189 15.75 0.51 -10.47
N GLN A 190 15.24 0.81 -9.26
CA GLN A 190 15.67 0.21 -8.01
C GLN A 190 14.45 -0.19 -7.19
N VAL A 191 14.52 -1.34 -6.52
CA VAL A 191 13.42 -1.87 -5.70
C VAL A 191 13.82 -1.93 -4.22
N GLY A 192 13.02 -1.31 -3.37
CA GLY A 192 13.04 -1.47 -1.92
C GLY A 192 12.02 -2.52 -1.48
N VAL A 193 12.49 -3.60 -0.84
CA VAL A 193 11.62 -4.63 -0.25
C VAL A 193 11.60 -4.49 1.27
N GLY A 194 10.41 -4.23 1.83
CA GLY A 194 10.22 -4.08 3.26
C GLY A 194 10.26 -5.41 4.01
N VAL A 195 11.27 -5.59 4.87
CA VAL A 195 11.40 -6.75 5.78
C VAL A 195 11.43 -6.22 7.20
N THR A 196 10.27 -6.18 7.86
CA THR A 196 10.14 -5.59 9.20
C THR A 196 10.76 -6.48 10.28
N THR A 197 10.54 -7.78 10.22
CA THR A 197 11.10 -8.78 11.14
C THR A 197 11.14 -10.14 10.45
N LEU A 198 12.00 -11.05 10.93
CA LEU A 198 12.01 -12.46 10.54
C LEU A 198 11.14 -13.32 11.49
N ASP A 199 10.66 -12.77 12.61
CA ASP A 199 9.72 -13.47 13.47
C ASP A 199 8.32 -13.47 12.84
N ARG A 200 7.83 -14.67 12.51
CA ARG A 200 6.54 -14.88 11.87
C ARG A 200 5.35 -14.50 12.76
N ALA A 201 5.46 -14.69 14.07
CA ALA A 201 4.38 -14.35 15.01
C ALA A 201 4.27 -12.83 15.17
N VAL A 202 5.39 -12.12 15.25
CA VAL A 202 5.41 -10.64 15.26
C VAL A 202 4.90 -10.09 13.94
N ALA A 203 5.40 -10.58 12.80
CA ALA A 203 4.94 -10.16 11.48
C ALA A 203 3.43 -10.35 11.32
N ARG A 204 2.87 -11.50 11.75
CA ARG A 204 1.43 -11.75 11.68
C ARG A 204 0.60 -10.77 12.50
N LYS A 205 1.10 -10.28 13.64
CA LYS A 205 0.41 -9.30 14.48
C LYS A 205 0.49 -7.88 13.89
N MET A 206 1.64 -7.52 13.31
CA MET A 206 1.89 -6.15 12.84
C MET A 206 1.46 -5.91 11.39
N GLU A 207 1.53 -6.93 10.54
CA GLU A 207 1.33 -6.86 9.09
C GLU A 207 0.59 -8.10 8.55
N PRO A 208 -0.65 -8.36 9.01
CA PRO A 208 -1.33 -9.67 8.90
C PRO A 208 -1.59 -10.16 7.48
N ARG A 209 -1.63 -9.25 6.49
CA ARG A 209 -1.90 -9.58 5.08
C ARG A 209 -0.71 -9.38 4.16
N VAL A 210 0.46 -9.07 4.72
CA VAL A 210 1.74 -9.04 4.00
C VAL A 210 2.25 -10.48 3.82
N PRO A 211 2.93 -10.81 2.70
CA PRO A 211 3.65 -12.07 2.58
C PRO A 211 4.58 -12.35 3.78
N ALA A 212 4.64 -13.61 4.20
CA ALA A 212 5.48 -14.03 5.32
C ALA A 212 6.96 -13.60 5.11
N PRO A 213 7.74 -13.37 6.18
CA PRO A 213 9.14 -12.94 6.08
C PRO A 213 9.98 -13.77 5.09
N GLU A 214 9.84 -15.09 5.13
CA GLU A 214 10.58 -16.02 4.26
C GLU A 214 10.21 -15.84 2.79
N ARG A 215 8.93 -15.55 2.50
CA ARG A 215 8.47 -15.26 1.14
C ARG A 215 9.07 -13.95 0.62
N ARG A 216 9.23 -12.94 1.48
CA ARG A 216 9.90 -11.68 1.11
C ARG A 216 11.38 -11.89 0.80
N LEU A 217 12.07 -12.77 1.54
CA LEU A 217 13.45 -13.16 1.21
C LEU A 217 13.55 -13.88 -0.14
N GLN A 218 12.56 -14.72 -0.48
CA GLN A 218 12.48 -15.34 -1.80
C GLN A 218 12.25 -14.32 -2.91
N VAL A 219 11.38 -13.32 -2.69
CA VAL A 219 11.18 -12.19 -3.62
C VAL A 219 12.49 -11.44 -3.85
N ILE A 220 13.22 -11.12 -2.78
CA ILE A 220 14.54 -10.46 -2.88
C ILE A 220 15.49 -11.29 -3.73
N ARG A 221 15.56 -12.61 -3.50
CA ARG A 221 16.40 -13.52 -4.28
C ARG A 221 16.01 -13.55 -5.76
N ALA A 222 14.71 -13.61 -6.07
CA ALA A 222 14.21 -13.63 -7.43
C ALA A 222 14.56 -12.34 -8.19
N LEU A 223 14.33 -11.18 -7.57
CA LEU A 223 14.65 -9.88 -8.15
C LEU A 223 16.17 -9.71 -8.36
N ALA A 224 16.98 -10.01 -7.34
CA ALA A 224 18.43 -9.92 -7.44
C ALA A 224 18.99 -10.89 -8.49
N GLY A 225 18.45 -12.12 -8.58
CA GLY A 225 18.83 -13.11 -9.59
C GLY A 225 18.50 -12.66 -11.02
N ALA A 226 17.51 -11.79 -11.20
CA ALA A 226 17.17 -11.17 -12.48
C ALA A 226 17.98 -9.88 -12.78
N GLY A 227 18.98 -9.54 -11.94
CA GLY A 227 19.81 -8.35 -12.12
C GLY A 227 19.16 -7.04 -11.68
N ILE A 228 18.03 -7.08 -10.96
CA ILE A 228 17.34 -5.88 -10.46
C ILE A 228 18.02 -5.42 -9.15
N PRO A 229 18.47 -4.17 -9.03
CA PRO A 229 19.01 -3.65 -7.77
C PRO A 229 17.96 -3.66 -6.66
N VAL A 230 18.20 -4.45 -5.61
CA VAL A 230 17.31 -4.56 -4.45
C VAL A 230 17.94 -3.95 -3.21
N ARG A 231 17.18 -3.10 -2.52
CA ARG A 231 17.46 -2.62 -1.17
C ARG A 231 16.53 -3.32 -0.19
N VAL A 232 17.08 -3.94 0.86
CA VAL A 232 16.28 -4.41 1.99
C VAL A 232 15.94 -3.22 2.87
N MET A 233 14.66 -3.05 3.18
CA MET A 233 14.17 -1.98 4.05
C MET A 233 13.71 -2.58 5.38
N VAL A 234 14.58 -2.51 6.39
CA VAL A 234 14.25 -2.91 7.77
C VAL A 234 13.50 -1.75 8.43
N SER A 235 12.17 -1.81 8.40
CA SER A 235 11.31 -0.74 8.91
C SER A 235 9.87 -1.23 9.17
N PRO A 236 9.23 -0.80 10.28
CA PRO A 236 9.83 -0.02 11.38
C PRO A 236 10.79 -0.86 12.23
N VAL A 237 11.71 -0.18 12.92
CA VAL A 237 12.42 -0.76 14.07
C VAL A 237 11.66 -0.31 15.31
N VAL A 238 10.97 -1.23 15.97
CA VAL A 238 10.16 -0.97 17.15
C VAL A 238 10.80 -1.70 18.34
N PRO A 239 11.25 -0.97 19.38
CA PRO A 239 11.89 -1.57 20.54
C PRO A 239 11.05 -2.70 21.15
N ALA A 240 11.70 -3.80 21.50
CA ALA A 240 11.13 -5.03 22.06
C ALA A 240 10.17 -5.80 21.14
N LEU A 241 10.03 -5.39 19.86
CA LEU A 241 9.22 -6.10 18.88
C LEU A 241 10.03 -6.49 17.64
N THR A 242 10.86 -5.59 17.11
CA THR A 242 11.53 -5.80 15.82
C THR A 242 12.97 -5.28 15.77
N ASP A 243 13.55 -4.88 16.91
CA ASP A 243 14.98 -4.56 17.05
C ASP A 243 15.87 -5.80 17.20
#